data_AF-A0A7C7L0R8-F1
#
_entry.id   AF-A0A7C7L0R8-F1
#
_cell.length_a   1.000
_cell.length_b   1.000
_cell.length_c   1.000
_cell.angle_alpha   90.00
_cell.angle_beta   90.00
_cell.angle_gamma   90.00
#
_symmetry.space_group_name_H-M   'P 1'
#
loop_
_entity.id
_entity.type
_entity.pdbx_description
1 polymer ?
#
loop_
_entity_poly.entity_id
_entity_poly.type
_entity_poly.pdbx_seq_one_letter_code
_entity_poly.pdbx_strand_id
1 'polypeptide(L)' 'MEKKGLLYEGKAKRIFLTDNPKQVLIEFKDDITAFDGAK' A
#
# COMPACT_ATOMS: atom_id res chain seq x y z
N MET A 1 7.05 14.62 1.10
CA MET A 1 6.19 13.70 1.88
C MET A 1 7.05 12.53 2.33
N GLU A 2 7.17 12.32 3.63
CA GLU A 2 7.93 11.19 4.17
C GLU A 2 7.02 9.97 4.38
N LYS A 3 7.48 8.81 3.91
CA LYS A 3 6.81 7.53 4.11
C LYS A 3 7.08 7.06 5.54
N LYS A 4 6.03 6.99 6.38
CA LYS A 4 6.15 6.47 7.76
C LYS A 4 5.74 4.99 7.83
N GLY A 5 5.02 4.60 8.88
CA GLY A 5 4.57 3.23 9.11
C GLY A 5 3.56 2.73 8.07
N LEU A 6 3.62 1.42 7.79
CA LEU A 6 2.62 0.71 7.00
C LEU A 6 1.29 0.67 7.76
N LEU A 7 0.24 1.22 7.17
CA LEU A 7 -1.10 1.20 7.73
C LEU A 7 -1.86 -0.05 7.28
N TYR A 8 -1.73 -0.41 5.99
CA TYR A 8 -2.44 -1.52 5.38
C TYR A 8 -1.73 -2.04 4.13
N GLU A 9 -1.79 -3.34 3.91
CA GLU A 9 -1.30 -3.99 2.70
C GLU A 9 -2.38 -4.90 2.11
N GLY A 10 -2.77 -4.60 0.86
CA GLY A 10 -3.67 -5.43 0.07
C GLY A 10 -2.95 -6.11 -1.09
N LYS A 11 -3.72 -6.76 -1.97
CA LYS A 11 -3.17 -7.52 -3.11
C LYS A 11 -2.35 -6.65 -4.08
N ALA A 12 -2.84 -5.44 -4.38
CA ALA A 12 -2.23 -4.56 -5.39
C ALA A 12 -1.66 -3.25 -4.82
N LYS A 13 -1.86 -2.95 -3.52
CA LYS A 13 -1.49 -1.66 -2.94
C LYS A 13 -0.95 -1.80 -1.52
N ARG A 14 -0.04 -0.90 -1.15
CA ARG A 14 0.37 -0.64 0.22
C ARG A 14 0.02 0.80 0.60
N ILE A 15 -0.50 1.01 1.80
CA ILE A 15 -0.91 2.32 2.31
C ILE A 15 -0.02 2.66 3.50
N PHE A 16 0.57 3.84 3.48
CA PHE A 16 1.48 4.33 4.51
C PHE A 16 0.95 5.61 5.13
N LEU A 17 1.23 5.76 6.43
CA LEU A 17 1.05 7.02 7.13
C LEU A 17 2.04 8.07 6.60
N THR A 18 1.62 9.33 6.68
CA THR A 18 2.48 10.48 6.42
C THR A 18 2.61 11.34 7.67
N ASP A 19 3.35 12.42 7.58
CA ASP A 19 3.42 13.49 8.59
C ASP A 19 2.11 14.26 8.76
N ASN A 20 1.28 14.34 7.71
CA ASN A 20 -0.05 14.93 7.79
C ASN A 20 -1.11 13.85 8.09
N PRO A 21 -1.84 13.92 9.21
CA PRO A 21 -2.83 12.90 9.58
C PRO A 21 -4.03 12.83 8.63
N LYS A 22 -4.22 13.82 7.75
CA LYS A 22 -5.29 13.84 6.74
C LYS A 22 -4.83 13.31 5.37
N GLN A 23 -3.60 12.82 5.25
CA GLN A 23 -3.03 12.32 3.99
C GLN A 23 -2.37 10.95 4.20
N VAL A 24 -2.46 10.12 3.17
CA VAL A 24 -1.81 8.80 3.11
C VAL A 24 -0.98 8.70 1.84
N LEU A 25 0.08 7.90 1.89
CA LEU A 25 0.88 7.56 0.72
C LEU A 25 0.48 6.17 0.23
N ILE A 26 0.16 6.05 -1.05
CA ILE A 26 -0.25 4.79 -1.69
C ILE A 26 0.84 4.34 -2.66
N GLU A 27 1.37 3.15 -2.43
CA GLU A 27 2.30 2.47 -3.34
C GLU A 27 1.54 1.37 -4.10
N PHE A 28 1.56 1.44 -5.43
CA PHE A 28 1.02 0.39 -6.29
C PHE A 28 2.07 -0.72 -6.42
N LYS A 29 1.65 -1.95 -6.19
CA LYS A 29 2.50 -3.11 -6.39
C LYS A 29 2.47 -3.49 -7.86
N ASP A 30 3.64 -3.85 -8.39
CA ASP A 30 3.75 -4.48 -9.71
C ASP A 30 3.46 -6.00 -9.66
N ASP A 31 2.88 -6.49 -8.56
CA ASP A 31 2.42 -7.86 -8.41
C ASP A 31 1.01 -8.02 -9.01
N ILE A 32 0.92 -8.74 -10.13
CA ILE A 32 -0.34 -9.21 -10.69
C ILE A 32 -0.68 -10.54 -10.02
N THR A 33 -1.68 -10.54 -9.15
CA THR A 33 -2.23 -11.78 -8.57
C THR A 33 -3.42 -12.26 -9.39
N ALA A 34 -3.35 -13.46 -9.96
CA ALA A 34 -4.50 -14.17 -10.52
C ALA A 34 -5.01 -15.23 -9.51
N PHE A 35 -6.21 -15.79 -9.74
CA PHE A 35 -6.75 -16.94 -8.98
C PHE A 35 -6.72 -16.79 -7.44
N ASP A 36 -7.20 -15.66 -6.90
CA ASP A 36 -7.21 -15.35 -5.46
C ASP A 36 -5.82 -15.33 -4.77
N GLY A 37 -4.75 -15.11 -5.53
CA GLY A 37 -3.38 -15.11 -5.00
C GLY A 37 -2.69 -16.46 -5.13
N ALA A 38 -3.30 -17.44 -5.80
CA ALA A 38 -2.58 -18.60 -6.32
C ALA A 38 -1.70 -18.15 -7.50
N LYS A 39 -0.42 -17.92 -7.20
CA LYS A 39 0.63 -17.72 -8.19
C LYS A 39 1.03 -19.06 -8.81
#